data_AF-A0A8B6HJA9-F1
#
_entry.id   AF-A0A8B6HJA9-F1
#
_cell.length_a   1.000
_cell.length_b   1.000
_cell.length_c   1.000
_cell.angle_alpha   90.00
_cell.angle_beta   90.00
_cell.angle_gamma   90.00
#
_symmetry.space_group_name_H-M   'P 1'
#
loop_
_entity.id
_entity.type
_entity.pdbx_description
1 polymer ?
#
loop_
_entity_poly.entity_id
_entity_poly.type
_entity_poly.pdbx_seq_one_letter_code
_entity_poly.pdbx_strand_id
1 'polypeptide(L)'
;IASISEFDIHSIDIKAAFLQGKEIDRIIFVKPPNELSSDKPVAWKLNKCVYGLIDASRNWFLSVKRELLQLECIQSKLCPAIFYWRKNNNLEGLFLMHVDDFLWAGSEHFKKQVICQLRDKFDCGKELDSSFRYIGLNIQHEGNDIYLQQPVDLICALMFWIFLLLYS
;
A
#
# COMPACT_ATOMS: atom_id res chain seq x y z
N ILE A 1 -17.49 -1.83 -6.69
CA ILE A 1 -16.78 -1.36 -7.90
C ILE A 1 -15.95 -2.48 -8.54
N ALA A 2 -15.06 -3.16 -7.81
CA ALA A 2 -14.23 -4.23 -8.39
C ALA A 2 -15.06 -5.40 -8.94
N SER A 3 -16.03 -5.91 -8.17
CA SER A 3 -16.96 -6.97 -8.62
C SER A 3 -17.78 -6.52 -9.85
N ILE A 4 -18.28 -5.29 -9.83
CA ILE A 4 -19.07 -4.69 -10.92
C ILE A 4 -18.24 -4.53 -12.21
N SER A 5 -16.92 -4.34 -12.06
CA SER A 5 -16.01 -4.14 -13.19
C SER A 5 -15.28 -5.42 -13.61
N GLU A 6 -15.62 -6.57 -12.99
CA GLU A 6 -14.99 -7.88 -13.23
C GLU A 6 -13.45 -7.82 -13.12
N PHE A 7 -12.93 -7.01 -12.21
CA PHE A 7 -11.50 -6.89 -12.00
C PHE A 7 -11.02 -7.86 -10.93
N ASP A 8 -9.99 -8.63 -11.27
CA ASP A 8 -9.26 -9.42 -10.29
C ASP A 8 -8.63 -8.51 -9.23
N ILE A 9 -8.74 -8.93 -7.97
CA ILE A 9 -8.14 -8.24 -6.84
C ILE A 9 -6.80 -8.88 -6.50
N HIS A 10 -5.80 -8.04 -6.34
CA HIS A 10 -4.44 -8.42 -6.01
C HIS A 10 -3.96 -7.66 -4.77
N SER A 11 -3.17 -8.34 -3.95
CA SER A 11 -2.47 -7.76 -2.80
C SER A 11 -0.97 -7.85 -3.01
N ILE A 12 -0.25 -6.78 -2.70
CA ILE A 12 1.21 -6.70 -2.77
C ILE A 12 1.72 -6.23 -1.40
N ASP A 13 2.56 -7.05 -0.78
CA ASP A 13 3.33 -6.66 0.41
C ASP A 13 4.56 -5.83 0.00
N ILE A 14 4.90 -4.78 0.74
CA ILE A 14 6.09 -3.94 0.48
C ILE A 14 7.15 -4.19 1.54
N LYS A 15 8.32 -4.69 1.11
CA LYS A 15 9.43 -4.99 2.01
C LYS A 15 10.00 -3.72 2.61
N ALA A 16 10.14 -3.67 3.93
CA ALA A 16 10.79 -2.56 4.62
C ALA A 16 10.32 -1.17 4.15
N ALA A 17 9.00 -1.01 3.98
CA ALA A 17 8.35 0.15 3.37
C ALA A 17 8.93 1.51 3.81
N PHE A 18 9.16 1.72 5.11
CA PHE A 18 9.67 3.00 5.62
C PHE A 18 11.08 3.35 5.13
N LEU A 19 11.93 2.34 4.87
CA LEU A 19 13.26 2.51 4.30
C LEU A 19 13.23 2.82 2.79
N GLN A 20 12.08 2.67 2.15
CA GLN A 20 11.90 3.00 0.74
C GLN A 20 11.30 4.40 0.54
N GLY A 21 10.81 5.02 1.61
CA GLY A 21 10.26 6.37 1.61
C GLY A 21 11.30 7.47 1.37
N LYS A 22 10.81 8.71 1.44
CA LYS A 22 11.62 9.93 1.33
C LYS A 22 12.72 9.96 2.40
N GLU A 23 13.82 10.62 2.08
CA GLU A 23 14.81 11.02 3.07
C GLU A 23 14.16 11.79 4.23
N ILE A 24 14.75 11.61 5.41
CA ILE A 24 14.26 12.27 6.62
C ILE A 24 14.69 13.74 6.63
N ASP A 25 13.71 14.64 6.82
CA ASP A 25 13.95 16.09 6.80
C ASP A 25 14.55 16.63 8.12
N ARG A 26 14.88 15.76 9.09
CA ARG A 26 15.49 16.13 10.37
C ARG A 26 16.65 15.21 10.72
N ILE A 27 17.60 15.72 11.51
CA ILE A 27 18.75 14.94 11.97
C ILE A 27 18.33 14.06 13.15
N ILE A 28 18.47 12.76 12.99
CA ILE A 28 18.31 11.78 14.06
C ILE A 28 19.56 10.92 14.12
N PHE A 29 20.07 10.75 15.33
CA PHE A 29 21.11 9.79 15.63
C PHE A 29 20.52 8.66 16.48
N VAL A 30 20.86 7.43 16.13
CA VAL A 30 20.49 6.25 16.91
C VAL A 30 21.74 5.51 17.35
N LYS A 31 21.64 4.84 18.51
CA LYS A 31 22.66 3.89 18.92
C LYS A 31 22.55 2.66 17.99
N PRO A 32 23.65 2.15 17.43
CA PRO A 32 23.60 0.91 16.68
C PRO A 32 23.12 -0.25 17.56
N PRO A 33 22.50 -1.28 16.96
CA PRO A 33 22.24 -2.55 17.65
C PRO A 33 23.51 -3.11 18.28
N ASN A 34 23.37 -3.89 19.36
CA ASN A 34 24.52 -4.41 20.11
C ASN A 34 25.41 -5.30 19.22
N GLU A 35 24.81 -6.00 18.26
CA GLU A 35 25.46 -6.89 17.29
C GLU A 35 26.41 -6.14 16.34
N LEU A 36 26.15 -4.85 16.13
CA LEU A 36 26.94 -3.96 15.26
C LEU A 36 27.63 -2.86 16.06
N SER A 37 27.59 -2.96 17.39
CA SER A 37 28.27 -2.04 18.27
C SER A 37 29.76 -2.36 18.29
N SER A 38 30.58 -1.31 18.19
CA SER A 38 32.02 -1.41 18.38
C SER A 38 32.38 -0.97 19.79
N ASP A 39 33.59 -1.30 20.27
CA ASP A 39 34.10 -0.83 21.57
C ASP A 39 34.17 0.71 21.67
N LYS A 40 34.06 1.42 20.54
CA LYS A 40 34.00 2.88 20.49
C LYS A 40 32.55 3.37 20.53
N PRO A 41 32.26 4.46 21.26
CA PRO A 41 30.95 5.10 21.22
C PRO A 41 30.72 5.69 19.84
N VAL A 42 29.88 5.03 19.05
CA VAL A 42 29.47 5.46 17.71
C VAL A 42 27.96 5.64 17.66
N ALA A 43 27.52 6.62 16.88
CA ALA A 43 26.12 6.89 16.63
C ALA A 43 25.85 6.85 15.12
N TRP A 44 24.73 6.27 14.72
CA TRP A 44 24.31 6.21 13.32
C TRP A 44 23.39 7.37 13.01
N LYS A 45 23.69 8.13 11.97
CA LYS A 45 22.76 9.12 11.41
C LYS A 45 21.75 8.40 10.52
N LEU A 46 20.47 8.58 10.79
CA LEU A 46 19.42 8.07 9.92
C LEU A 46 19.28 8.97 8.69
N ASN A 47 19.36 8.37 7.49
CA ASN A 47 19.08 9.06 6.23
C ASN A 47 17.61 8.91 5.79
N LYS A 48 16.94 7.87 6.27
CA LYS A 48 15.54 7.57 5.97
C LYS A 48 14.78 7.22 7.24
N CYS A 49 13.46 7.26 7.13
CA CYS A 49 12.60 6.90 8.26
C CYS A 49 12.67 5.40 8.55
N VAL A 50 12.55 5.05 9.83
CA VAL A 50 12.57 3.66 10.32
C VAL A 50 11.36 3.43 11.21
N TYR A 51 11.05 2.16 11.48
CA TYR A 51 10.01 1.79 12.43
C TYR A 51 10.25 2.45 13.80
N GLY A 52 9.17 2.94 14.41
CA GLY A 52 9.21 3.64 15.70
C GLY A 52 9.36 5.16 15.59
N LEU A 53 9.70 5.71 14.42
CA LEU A 53 9.61 7.15 14.20
C LEU A 53 8.17 7.56 13.89
N ILE A 54 7.70 8.62 14.56
CA ILE A 54 6.32 9.14 14.43
C ILE A 54 5.94 9.58 13.01
N ASP A 55 6.93 9.90 12.17
CA ASP A 55 6.75 10.37 10.80
C ASP A 55 7.02 9.30 9.74
N ALA A 56 7.43 8.10 10.12
CA ALA A 56 7.80 7.05 9.17
C ALA A 56 6.63 6.66 8.26
N SER A 57 5.48 6.37 8.85
CA SER A 57 4.26 6.00 8.13
C SER A 57 3.76 7.13 7.23
N ARG A 58 3.82 8.38 7.72
CA ARG A 58 3.41 9.56 6.95
C ARG A 58 4.33 9.82 5.77
N ASN A 59 5.65 9.75 5.97
CA ASN A 59 6.61 9.98 4.90
C ASN A 59 6.54 8.88 3.84
N TRP A 60 6.32 7.63 4.24
CA TRP A 60 6.04 6.54 3.33
C TRP A 60 4.77 6.78 2.51
N PHE A 61 3.66 7.11 3.17
CA PHE A 61 2.40 7.44 2.49
C PHE A 61 2.57 8.57 1.47
N LEU A 62 3.27 9.64 1.84
CA LEU A 62 3.52 10.77 0.94
C LEU A 62 4.40 10.39 -0.25
N SER A 63 5.39 9.51 -0.06
CA SER A 63 6.19 8.97 -1.15
C SER A 63 5.32 8.23 -2.15
N VAL A 64 4.55 7.22 -1.71
CA VAL A 64 3.68 6.42 -2.59
C VAL A 64 2.63 7.29 -3.26
N LYS A 65 1.98 8.19 -2.51
CA LYS A 65 1.02 9.16 -3.04
C LYS A 65 1.62 9.97 -4.18
N ARG A 66 2.84 10.49 -4.01
CA ARG A 66 3.50 11.29 -5.06
C ARG A 66 3.68 10.49 -6.34
N GLU A 67 4.10 9.23 -6.24
CA GLU A 67 4.26 8.36 -7.41
C GLU A 67 2.94 8.07 -8.11
N LEU A 68 1.90 7.73 -7.36
CA LEU A 68 0.57 7.50 -7.91
C LEU A 68 0.03 8.74 -8.65
N LEU A 69 0.23 9.94 -8.10
CA LEU A 69 -0.17 11.18 -8.76
C LEU A 69 0.64 11.45 -10.04
N GLN A 70 1.93 11.08 -10.08
CA GLN A 70 2.76 11.18 -11.29
C GLN A 70 2.33 10.20 -12.37
N LEU A 71 1.79 9.04 -11.97
CA LEU A 71 1.20 8.03 -12.85
C LEU A 71 -0.27 8.33 -13.21
N GLU A 72 -0.70 9.58 -13.04
CA GLU A 72 -2.04 10.08 -13.36
C GLU A 72 -3.17 9.43 -12.56
N CYS A 73 -2.87 8.73 -11.45
CA CYS A 73 -3.91 8.29 -10.54
C CYS A 73 -4.52 9.48 -9.80
N ILE A 74 -5.82 9.40 -9.53
CA ILE A 74 -6.59 10.43 -8.84
C ILE A 74 -6.88 9.95 -7.44
N GLN A 75 -6.51 10.75 -6.44
CA GLN A 75 -6.81 10.45 -5.04
C GLN A 75 -8.32 10.61 -4.76
N SER A 76 -8.92 9.64 -4.07
CA SER A 76 -10.30 9.73 -3.62
C SER A 76 -10.46 10.85 -2.58
N LYS A 77 -11.54 11.63 -2.72
CA LYS A 77 -11.93 12.66 -1.74
C LYS A 77 -12.50 12.05 -0.46
N LEU A 78 -13.03 10.83 -0.55
CA LEU A 78 -13.71 10.17 0.55
C LEU A 78 -12.73 9.41 1.47
N CYS A 79 -11.67 8.84 0.88
CA CYS A 79 -10.66 8.11 1.62
C CYS A 79 -9.27 8.42 1.05
N PRO A 80 -8.39 9.08 1.81
CA PRO A 80 -7.04 9.43 1.35
C PRO A 80 -6.16 8.23 0.97
N ALA A 81 -6.49 7.03 1.45
CA ALA A 81 -5.76 5.80 1.12
C ALA A 81 -6.15 5.20 -0.24
N ILE A 82 -7.22 5.70 -0.87
CA ILE A 82 -7.76 5.19 -2.13
C ILE A 82 -7.36 6.10 -3.29
N PHE A 83 -6.92 5.47 -4.37
CA PHE A 83 -6.63 6.08 -5.66
C PHE A 83 -7.37 5.33 -6.75
N TYR A 84 -7.80 6.04 -7.78
CA TYR A 84 -8.43 5.45 -8.95
C TYR A 84 -7.78 5.99 -10.22
N TRP A 85 -7.78 5.19 -11.27
CA TRP A 85 -7.21 5.52 -12.56
C TRP A 85 -8.28 5.37 -13.63
N ARG A 86 -8.37 6.37 -14.52
CA ARG A 86 -9.40 6.43 -15.55
C ARG A 86 -8.78 6.64 -16.92
N LYS A 87 -9.40 6.03 -17.92
CA LYS A 87 -9.10 6.28 -19.34
C LYS A 87 -10.40 6.57 -20.06
N ASN A 88 -10.45 7.66 -20.82
CA ASN A 88 -11.65 8.08 -21.56
C ASN A 88 -12.91 8.13 -20.67
N ASN A 89 -12.79 8.66 -19.45
CA ASN A 89 -13.80 8.67 -18.38
C ASN A 89 -14.22 7.30 -17.80
N ASN A 90 -13.77 6.19 -18.35
CA ASN A 90 -14.04 4.86 -17.80
C ASN A 90 -13.07 4.56 -16.65
N LEU A 91 -13.59 3.89 -15.61
CA LEU A 91 -12.75 3.38 -14.53
C LEU A 91 -11.95 2.19 -15.04
N GLU A 92 -10.64 2.25 -14.89
CA GLU A 92 -9.71 1.24 -15.38
C GLU A 92 -8.94 0.58 -14.24
N GLY A 93 -8.86 1.24 -13.08
CA GLY A 93 -8.19 0.65 -11.93
C GLY A 93 -8.45 1.40 -10.63
N LEU A 94 -8.29 0.64 -9.56
CA LEU A 94 -8.37 1.05 -8.17
C LEU A 94 -7.11 0.59 -7.45
N PHE A 95 -6.63 1.45 -6.57
CA PHE A 95 -5.50 1.18 -5.70
C PHE A 95 -5.83 1.67 -4.30
N LEU A 96 -5.56 0.83 -3.31
CA LEU A 96 -5.70 1.10 -1.90
C LEU A 96 -4.37 0.77 -1.24
N MET A 97 -3.90 1.64 -0.35
CA MET A 97 -2.73 1.35 0.46
C MET A 97 -3.04 1.39 1.95
N HIS A 98 -2.46 0.44 2.68
CA HIS A 98 -2.44 0.45 4.12
C HIS A 98 -1.04 0.11 4.62
N VAL A 99 -0.29 1.14 4.97
CA VAL A 99 1.11 1.00 5.40
C VAL A 99 1.92 0.23 4.34
N ASP A 100 2.29 -1.01 4.60
CA ASP A 100 3.06 -1.92 3.75
C ASP A 100 2.19 -2.82 2.86
N ASP A 101 0.88 -2.90 3.11
CA ASP A 101 -0.05 -3.70 2.32
C ASP A 101 -0.74 -2.86 1.23
N PHE A 102 -0.39 -3.12 -0.04
CA PHE A 102 -1.09 -2.55 -1.19
C PHE A 102 -2.16 -3.52 -1.69
N LEU A 103 -3.32 -2.98 -2.04
CA LEU A 103 -4.41 -3.70 -2.67
C LEU A 103 -4.76 -2.98 -3.97
N TRP A 104 -4.89 -3.72 -5.06
CA TRP A 104 -5.27 -3.13 -6.34
C TRP A 104 -6.19 -4.05 -7.12
N ALA A 105 -7.02 -3.45 -7.97
CA ALA A 105 -7.90 -4.14 -8.90
C ALA A 105 -8.07 -3.27 -10.13
N GLY A 106 -7.88 -3.82 -11.32
CA GLY A 106 -7.96 -3.04 -12.54
C GLY A 106 -7.64 -3.84 -13.79
N SER A 107 -7.74 -3.17 -14.93
CA SER A 107 -7.45 -3.74 -16.23
C SER A 107 -5.96 -4.04 -16.39
N GLU A 108 -5.63 -4.88 -17.39
CA GLU A 108 -4.25 -5.11 -17.82
C GLU A 108 -3.53 -3.82 -18.25
N HIS A 109 -4.29 -2.79 -18.66
CA HIS A 109 -3.71 -1.50 -18.98
C HIS A 109 -3.28 -0.75 -17.72
N PHE A 110 -4.14 -0.70 -16.70
CA PHE A 110 -3.81 -0.13 -15.40
C PHE A 110 -2.61 -0.84 -14.76
N LYS A 111 -2.58 -2.17 -14.81
CA LYS A 111 -1.45 -2.97 -14.32
C LYS A 111 -0.13 -2.55 -14.94
N LYS A 112 -0.07 -2.43 -16.27
CA LYS A 112 1.16 -2.06 -17.00
C LYS A 112 1.59 -0.61 -16.73
N GLN A 113 0.65 0.32 -16.68
CA GLN A 113 0.94 1.75 -16.54
C GLN A 113 1.24 2.15 -15.10
N VAL A 114 0.61 1.51 -14.12
CA VAL A 114 0.69 1.93 -12.73
C VAL A 114 1.43 0.88 -11.89
N ILE A 115 0.95 -0.36 -11.87
CA ILE A 115 1.46 -1.38 -10.94
C ILE A 115 2.89 -1.78 -11.28
N CYS A 116 3.22 -2.00 -12.56
CA CYS A 116 4.59 -2.30 -12.96
C CYS A 116 5.56 -1.16 -12.63
N GLN A 117 5.15 0.11 -12.84
CA GLN A 117 5.99 1.27 -12.50
C GLN A 117 6.22 1.38 -10.99
N LEU A 118 5.22 1.06 -10.16
CA LEU A 118 5.39 0.99 -8.71
C LEU A 118 6.35 -0.12 -8.29
N ARG A 119 6.32 -1.29 -8.97
CA ARG A 119 7.26 -2.40 -8.71
C ARG A 119 8.69 -2.10 -9.13
N ASP A 120 8.86 -1.34 -10.20
CA ASP A 120 10.20 -0.91 -10.64
C ASP A 120 10.78 0.10 -9.64
N LYS A 121 9.93 0.86 -8.96
CA LYS A 121 10.36 1.88 -8.00
C LYS A 121 10.52 1.38 -6.57
N PHE A 122 9.66 0.47 -6.12
CA PHE A 122 9.62 -0.04 -4.76
C PHE A 122 9.89 -1.55 -4.76
N ASP A 123 10.73 -2.00 -3.83
CA ASP A 123 10.97 -3.42 -3.58
C ASP A 123 9.71 -4.05 -2.98
N CYS A 124 9.01 -4.77 -3.84
CA CYS A 124 7.80 -5.50 -3.50
C CYS A 124 8.13 -6.92 -3.04
N GLY A 125 7.38 -7.39 -2.06
CA GLY A 125 7.32 -8.76 -1.60
C GLY A 125 6.43 -9.62 -2.48
N LYS A 126 5.78 -10.58 -1.83
CA LYS A 126 4.91 -11.53 -2.52
C LYS A 126 3.63 -10.82 -2.98
N GLU A 127 3.23 -11.09 -4.22
CA GLU A 127 1.88 -10.79 -4.69
C GLU A 127 0.96 -11.98 -4.40
N LEU A 128 -0.24 -11.69 -3.92
CA LEU A 128 -1.31 -12.65 -3.72
C LEU A 128 -2.51 -12.22 -4.55
N ASP A 129 -3.22 -13.21 -5.07
CA ASP A 129 -4.44 -13.05 -5.84
C ASP A 129 -5.45 -14.12 -5.38
N SER A 130 -6.71 -13.96 -5.80
CA SER A 130 -7.78 -14.94 -5.64
C SER A 130 -8.25 -15.25 -4.21
N SER A 131 -7.37 -15.53 -3.25
CA SER A 131 -7.70 -15.77 -1.85
C SER A 131 -6.55 -15.36 -0.95
N PHE A 132 -6.74 -14.30 -0.16
CA PHE A 132 -5.69 -13.77 0.72
C PHE A 132 -6.26 -12.99 1.89
N ARG A 133 -5.40 -12.72 2.86
CA ARG A 133 -5.74 -11.90 4.02
C ARG A 133 -5.17 -10.51 3.86
N TYR A 134 -6.01 -9.49 3.94
CA TYR A 134 -5.64 -8.08 3.85
C TYR A 134 -6.18 -7.32 5.07
N ILE A 135 -5.29 -6.74 5.88
CA ILE A 135 -5.64 -6.02 7.14
C ILE A 135 -6.60 -6.84 8.03
N GLY A 136 -6.34 -8.14 8.14
CA GLY A 136 -7.16 -9.04 8.96
C GLY A 136 -8.43 -9.56 8.29
N LEU A 137 -8.85 -9.02 7.14
CA LEU A 137 -9.98 -9.51 6.34
C LEU A 137 -9.53 -10.61 5.39
N ASN A 138 -10.25 -11.73 5.36
CA ASN A 138 -10.09 -12.73 4.32
C ASN A 138 -10.89 -12.28 3.11
N ILE A 139 -10.21 -12.10 1.98
CA ILE A 139 -10.79 -11.75 0.69
C ILE A 139 -10.70 -12.98 -0.19
N GLN A 140 -11.82 -13.42 -0.72
CA GLN A 140 -11.90 -14.51 -1.70
C GLN A 140 -12.62 -14.03 -2.95
N HIS A 141 -12.04 -14.29 -4.10
CA HIS A 141 -12.59 -14.01 -5.41
C HIS A 141 -13.00 -15.33 -6.05
N GLU A 142 -14.28 -15.48 -6.35
CA GLU A 142 -14.81 -16.63 -7.11
C GLU A 142 -15.69 -16.13 -8.25
N GLY A 143 -15.19 -16.26 -9.49
CA GLY A 143 -15.89 -15.74 -10.66
C GLY A 143 -15.98 -14.21 -10.62
N ASN A 144 -17.20 -13.67 -10.60
CA ASN A 144 -17.46 -12.23 -10.48
C ASN A 144 -17.76 -11.79 -9.03
N ASP A 145 -17.80 -12.74 -8.10
CA ASP A 145 -18.18 -12.49 -6.72
C ASP A 145 -16.96 -12.35 -5.82
N ILE A 146 -17.02 -11.38 -4.91
CA ILE A 146 -15.97 -11.12 -3.92
C ILE A 146 -16.55 -11.35 -2.53
N TYR A 147 -16.05 -12.38 -1.85
CA TYR A 147 -16.42 -12.73 -0.50
C TYR A 147 -15.45 -12.10 0.49
N LEU A 148 -16.00 -11.41 1.48
CA LEU A 148 -15.25 -10.80 2.57
C LEU A 148 -15.64 -11.49 3.88
N GLN A 149 -14.66 -12.14 4.51
CA GLN A 149 -14.86 -12.76 5.82
C GLN A 149 -13.93 -12.12 6.84
N GLN A 150 -14.52 -11.60 7.91
CA GLN A 150 -13.78 -11.06 9.03
C GLN A 150 -13.75 -12.08 10.18
N PRO A 151 -12.57 -12.52 10.63
CA PRO A 151 -12.43 -13.23 11.90
C PRO A 151 -12.83 -12.30 13.05
N VAL A 152 -13.54 -12.84 14.05
CA VAL A 152 -14.24 -12.09 15.13
C VAL A 152 -13.30 -11.19 15.97
N ASP A 153 -11.98 -11.34 15.85
CA ASP A 153 -10.99 -10.71 16.74
C ASP A 153 -10.41 -9.36 16.27
N LEU A 154 -10.80 -8.82 15.10
CA LEU A 154 -10.21 -7.57 14.57
C LEU A 154 -11.25 -6.50 14.20
N ILE A 155 -11.79 -5.77 15.18
CA ILE A 155 -12.66 -4.60 14.91
C ILE A 155 -11.78 -3.36 14.65
N CYS A 156 -11.73 -2.86 13.42
CA CYS A 156 -11.22 -1.51 13.13
C CYS A 156 -11.93 -0.82 11.95
N ALA A 157 -12.13 0.49 12.09
CA ALA A 157 -12.98 1.38 11.29
C ALA A 157 -12.65 1.50 9.77
N LEU A 158 -11.63 0.79 9.27
CA LEU A 158 -11.27 0.74 7.85
C LEU A 158 -12.22 -0.15 7.02
N MET A 159 -12.96 -1.05 7.67
CA MET A 159 -13.87 -1.98 7.00
C MET A 159 -14.99 -1.32 6.19
N PHE A 160 -15.55 -0.21 6.68
CA PHE A 160 -16.64 0.49 5.98
C PHE A 160 -16.21 0.95 4.57
N TRP A 161 -14.93 1.31 4.41
CA TRP A 161 -14.41 1.86 3.16
C TRP A 161 -14.03 0.78 2.14
N ILE A 162 -13.52 -0.37 2.61
CA ILE A 162 -13.29 -1.55 1.75
C ILE A 162 -14.64 -2.06 1.20
N PHE A 163 -15.69 -2.04 2.04
CA PHE A 163 -17.04 -2.43 1.62
C PHE A 163 -17.58 -1.51 0.50
N LEU A 164 -17.39 -0.19 0.62
CA LEU A 164 -17.74 0.80 -0.41
C LEU A 164 -16.95 0.62 -1.71
N LEU A 165 -15.67 0.26 -1.65
CA LEU A 165 -14.85 -0.04 -2.84
C LEU A 165 -15.36 -1.25 -3.63
N LEU A 166 -15.87 -2.26 -2.94
CA LEU A 166 -16.21 -3.53 -3.57
C LEU A 166 -17.68 -3.58 -4.01
N TYR A 167 -18.61 -2.92 -3.30
CA TYR A 167 -20.06 -3.05 -3.53
C TYR A 167 -20.81 -1.82 -4.06
N SER A 168 -20.20 -0.62 -4.13
CA SER A 168 -20.83 0.54 -4.80
C SER A 168 -20.46 0.66 -6.27
#